data_AF-A0A1B6KIY0-F1
#
_entry.id   AF-A0A1B6KIY0-F1
#
_cell.length_a   1.000
_cell.length_b   1.000
_cell.length_c   1.000
_cell.angle_alpha   90.00
_cell.angle_beta   90.00
_cell.angle_gamma   90.00
#
_symmetry.space_group_name_H-M   'P 1'
#
loop_
_entity.id
_entity.type
_entity.pdbx_description
1 polymer ?
#
loop_
_entity_poly.entity_id
_entity_poly.type
_entity_poly.pdbx_seq_one_letter_code
_entity_poly.pdbx_strand_id
1 'polypeptide(L)'
;LDTDVTFATDIAELWKLFSKLQEKQSIGLVENQSDWYLGKLWKKHRPWPALGRGYNTGVILLELKRLRELGWGQLWRLIAEKDLMTHYTTSLADQDIFNAIIKQHPYLVYNLP
;
A
#
# COMPACT_ATOMS: atom_id res chain seq x y z
N LEU A 1 -2.73 2.78 -11.38
CA LEU A 1 -3.90 2.15 -12.00
C LEU A 1 -3.34 1.05 -12.86
N ASP A 2 -3.64 -0.20 -12.52
CA ASP A 2 -3.24 -1.32 -13.36
C ASP A 2 -3.97 -1.28 -14.70
N THR A 3 -3.43 -2.01 -15.68
CA THR A 3 -3.97 -2.02 -17.06
C THR A 3 -5.08 -3.05 -17.26
N ASP A 4 -5.33 -3.91 -16.28
CA ASP A 4 -6.34 -4.95 -16.25
C ASP A 4 -7.61 -4.54 -15.47
N VAL A 5 -7.83 -3.23 -15.29
CA VAL A 5 -9.02 -2.67 -14.64
C VAL A 5 -10.09 -2.24 -15.65
N THR A 6 -11.35 -2.27 -15.24
CA THR A 6 -12.48 -1.70 -16.00
C THR A 6 -13.11 -0.55 -15.21
N PHE A 7 -13.32 0.60 -15.85
CA PHE A 7 -14.03 1.73 -15.25
C PHE A 7 -15.53 1.57 -15.47
N ALA A 8 -16.29 1.54 -14.37
CA ALA A 8 -17.76 1.52 -14.40
C ALA A 8 -18.38 2.92 -14.23
N THR A 9 -17.56 3.95 -14.02
CA THR A 9 -17.97 5.35 -13.81
C THR A 9 -16.87 6.30 -14.29
N ASP A 10 -17.13 7.60 -14.25
CA ASP A 10 -16.16 8.65 -14.57
C ASP A 10 -14.97 8.62 -13.59
N ILE A 11 -13.76 8.52 -14.15
CA ILE A 11 -12.51 8.52 -13.39
C ILE A 11 -12.29 9.83 -12.61
N ALA A 12 -12.92 10.93 -13.00
CA ALA A 12 -12.87 12.18 -12.26
C ALA A 12 -13.45 12.06 -10.84
N GLU A 13 -14.37 11.11 -10.60
CA GLU A 13 -14.88 10.83 -9.25
C GLU A 13 -13.79 10.33 -8.31
N LEU A 14 -12.79 9.60 -8.85
CA LEU A 14 -11.64 9.14 -8.07
C LEU A 14 -10.79 10.30 -7.56
N TRP A 15 -10.63 11.37 -8.36
CA TRP A 15 -9.88 12.57 -7.96
C TRP A 15 -10.51 13.30 -6.79
N LYS A 16 -11.85 13.26 -6.66
CA LYS A 16 -12.55 13.90 -5.54
C LYS A 16 -12.15 13.28 -4.19
N LEU A 17 -11.68 12.03 -4.17
CA LEU A 17 -11.25 11.35 -2.94
C LEU A 17 -9.97 11.96 -2.34
N PHE A 18 -9.13 12.67 -3.11
CA PHE A 18 -8.00 13.40 -2.54
C PHE A 18 -8.42 14.41 -1.46
N SER A 19 -9.61 15.01 -1.60
CA SER A 19 -10.15 15.95 -0.60
C SER A 19 -10.52 15.29 0.74
N LYS A 20 -10.64 13.95 0.76
CA LYS A 20 -10.98 13.18 1.96
C LYS A 20 -9.75 12.73 2.76
N LEU A 21 -8.54 12.86 2.22
CA LEU A 21 -7.30 12.54 2.93
C LEU A 21 -7.07 13.56 4.06
N GLN A 22 -7.15 13.09 5.30
CA GLN A 22 -6.81 13.87 6.49
C GLN A 22 -5.33 14.30 6.47
N GLU A 23 -4.96 15.28 7.29
CA GLU A 23 -3.67 15.99 7.19
C GLU A 23 -2.43 15.09 7.10
N LYS A 24 -2.41 13.96 7.83
CA LYS A 24 -1.29 13.01 7.83
C LYS A 24 -1.41 11.87 6.81
N GLN A 25 -2.57 11.72 6.16
CA GLN A 25 -2.80 10.70 5.14
C GLN A 25 -2.23 11.18 3.80
N SER A 26 -1.45 10.32 3.16
CA SER A 26 -0.76 10.63 1.91
C SER A 26 -0.95 9.55 0.85
N ILE A 27 -1.59 8.44 1.22
CA ILE A 27 -1.79 7.26 0.38
C ILE A 27 -3.26 6.83 0.52
N GLY A 28 -3.98 6.74 -0.60
CA GLY A 28 -5.30 6.11 -0.66
C GLY A 28 -5.19 4.74 -1.31
N LEU A 29 -5.63 3.68 -0.60
CA LEU A 29 -5.57 2.30 -1.06
C LEU A 29 -6.84 1.54 -0.69
N VAL A 30 -7.10 0.44 -1.39
CA VAL A 30 -8.19 -0.51 -1.09
C VAL A 30 -7.62 -1.70 -0.32
N GLU A 31 -8.34 -2.19 0.70
CA GLU A 31 -7.97 -3.43 1.38
C GLU A 31 -7.90 -4.59 0.37
N ASN A 32 -6.84 -5.37 0.46
CA ASN A 32 -6.63 -6.55 -0.38
C ASN A 32 -7.74 -7.59 -0.13
N GLN A 33 -8.28 -8.14 -1.22
CA GLN A 33 -9.39 -9.11 -1.18
C GLN A 33 -8.92 -10.57 -1.03
N SER A 34 -7.62 -10.80 -0.94
CA SER A 34 -6.99 -12.10 -0.73
C SER A 34 -6.41 -12.23 0.69
N ASP A 35 -6.30 -13.45 1.19
CA ASP A 35 -5.67 -13.77 2.49
C ASP A 35 -4.13 -13.84 2.43
N TRP A 36 -3.53 -13.37 1.33
CA TRP A 36 -2.09 -13.36 1.10
C TRP A 36 -1.30 -12.90 2.34
N TYR A 37 -1.60 -11.74 2.89
CA TYR A 37 -0.83 -11.20 4.01
C TYR A 37 -1.14 -11.83 5.38
N LEU A 38 -2.13 -12.73 5.48
CA LEU A 38 -2.44 -13.42 6.74
C LEU A 38 -1.48 -14.57 7.06
N GLY A 39 -0.65 -15.01 6.09
CA GLY A 39 0.36 -16.06 6.30
C GLY A 39 -0.22 -17.47 6.51
N LYS A 40 -1.50 -17.69 6.18
CA LYS A 40 -2.23 -18.94 6.44
C LYS A 40 -2.45 -19.82 5.21
N LEU A 41 -2.01 -19.38 4.02
CA LEU A 41 -2.29 -20.07 2.76
C LEU A 41 -1.61 -21.45 2.65
N TRP A 42 -0.39 -21.62 3.17
CA TRP A 42 0.30 -22.92 3.24
C TRP A 42 1.38 -22.95 4.33
N LYS A 43 1.88 -24.15 4.68
CA LYS A 43 2.76 -24.43 5.84
C LYS A 43 4.06 -23.60 5.94
N LYS A 44 4.51 -23.01 4.83
CA LYS A 44 5.72 -22.17 4.77
C LYS A 44 5.46 -20.77 4.19
N HIS A 45 4.19 -20.37 4.10
CA HIS A 45 3.84 -19.05 3.61
C HIS A 45 4.27 -17.99 4.61
N ARG A 46 5.19 -17.12 4.19
CA ARG A 46 5.68 -16.00 5.01
C ARG A 46 5.62 -14.73 4.16
N PRO A 47 4.42 -14.12 4.04
CA PRO A 47 4.26 -12.89 3.30
C PRO A 47 5.03 -11.76 3.98
N TRP A 48 5.29 -10.69 3.24
CA TRP A 48 5.81 -9.45 3.80
C TRP A 48 4.88 -8.87 4.89
N PRO A 49 5.36 -8.01 5.79
CA PRO A 49 4.53 -7.43 6.85
C PRO A 49 3.36 -6.60 6.29
N ALA A 50 2.15 -6.76 6.85
CA ALA A 50 0.99 -5.93 6.53
C ALA A 50 0.03 -5.75 7.71
N LEU A 51 -0.90 -4.80 7.59
CA LEU A 51 -2.07 -4.67 8.47
C LEU A 51 -3.22 -5.52 7.93
N GLY A 52 -3.82 -6.37 8.77
CA GLY A 52 -4.96 -7.19 8.34
C GLY A 52 -4.65 -8.01 7.09
N ARG A 53 -5.51 -7.90 6.08
CA ARG A 53 -5.32 -8.55 4.77
C ARG A 53 -4.33 -7.83 3.86
N GLY A 54 -3.80 -6.69 4.30
CA GLY A 54 -2.99 -5.78 3.50
C GLY A 54 -3.83 -4.95 2.54
N TYR A 55 -3.15 -4.23 1.65
CA TYR A 55 -3.73 -3.37 0.63
C TYR A 55 -3.31 -3.84 -0.76
N ASN A 56 -4.19 -3.67 -1.74
CA ASN A 56 -3.90 -3.92 -3.14
C ASN A 56 -3.37 -2.66 -3.82
N THR A 57 -2.36 -2.79 -4.69
CA THR A 57 -1.73 -1.66 -5.39
C THR A 57 -2.29 -1.37 -6.77
N GLY A 58 -3.33 -2.08 -7.23
CA GLY A 58 -3.89 -1.86 -8.57
C GLY A 58 -4.57 -0.49 -8.72
N VAL A 59 -5.06 0.09 -7.62
CA VAL A 59 -5.52 1.48 -7.54
C VAL A 59 -4.87 2.16 -6.35
N ILE A 60 -4.04 3.18 -6.60
CA ILE A 60 -3.39 3.97 -5.57
C ILE A 60 -3.64 5.46 -5.82
N LEU A 61 -4.05 6.17 -4.78
CA LEU A 61 -3.97 7.62 -4.73
C LEU A 61 -2.72 8.03 -3.96
N LEU A 62 -1.83 8.79 -4.60
CA LEU A 62 -0.59 9.27 -3.98
C LEU A 62 -0.62 10.79 -3.89
N GLU A 63 -0.70 11.33 -2.67
CA GLU A 63 -0.55 12.77 -2.43
C GLU A 63 0.96 13.10 -2.42
N LEU A 64 1.49 13.36 -3.62
CA LEU A 64 2.93 13.41 -3.85
C LEU A 64 3.61 14.56 -3.10
N LYS A 65 2.90 15.65 -2.79
CA LYS A 65 3.48 16.77 -2.02
C LYS A 65 3.81 16.33 -0.60
N ARG A 66 2.83 15.77 0.12
CA ARG A 66 2.99 15.24 1.48
C ARG A 66 4.00 14.10 1.51
N LEU A 67 4.04 13.22 0.51
CA LEU A 67 5.04 12.16 0.42
C LEU A 67 6.47 12.72 0.30
N ARG A 68 6.67 13.77 -0.49
CA ARG A 68 7.99 14.44 -0.56
C ARG A 68 8.36 15.11 0.76
N GLU A 69 7.42 15.82 1.38
CA GLU A 69 7.62 16.48 2.69
C GLU A 69 7.94 15.47 3.81
N LEU A 70 7.37 14.27 3.74
CA LEU A 70 7.66 13.14 4.64
C LEU A 70 9.05 12.52 4.42
N GLY A 71 9.70 12.79 3.28
CA GLY A 71 10.94 12.10 2.90
C GLY A 71 10.70 10.67 2.40
N TRP A 72 9.60 10.45 1.65
CA TRP A 72 9.16 9.13 1.17
C TRP A 72 10.30 8.27 0.60
N GLY A 73 11.16 8.85 -0.24
CA GLY A 73 12.27 8.15 -0.89
C GLY A 73 13.22 7.46 0.09
N GLN A 74 13.52 8.10 1.23
CA GLN A 74 14.35 7.51 2.27
C GLN A 74 13.55 6.51 3.12
N LEU A 75 12.29 6.85 3.43
CA LEU A 75 11.42 6.03 4.27
C LEU A 75 11.18 4.63 3.66
N TRP A 76 10.72 4.56 2.41
CA TRP A 76 10.40 3.27 1.80
C TRP A 76 11.65 2.41 1.64
N ARG A 77 12.79 3.04 1.32
CA ARG A 77 14.07 2.36 1.14
C ARG A 77 14.56 1.73 2.44
N LEU A 78 14.54 2.48 3.54
CA LEU A 78 14.93 1.99 4.86
C LEU A 78 14.08 0.79 5.29
N ILE A 79 12.76 0.87 5.08
CA ILE A 79 11.83 -0.21 5.45
C ILE A 79 12.05 -1.44 4.57
N ALA A 80 12.18 -1.25 3.25
CA ALA A 80 12.46 -2.34 2.32
C ALA A 80 13.79 -3.04 2.62
N GLU A 81 14.88 -2.29 2.86
CA GLU A 81 16.18 -2.85 3.21
C GLU A 81 16.12 -3.68 4.51
N LYS A 82 15.37 -3.21 5.51
CA LYS A 82 15.17 -3.94 6.77
C LYS A 82 14.42 -5.26 6.56
N ASP A 83 13.32 -5.25 5.81
CA ASP A 83 12.50 -6.45 5.60
C ASP A 83 13.17 -7.44 4.62
N LEU A 84 14.03 -6.96 3.71
CA LEU A 84 14.85 -7.83 2.85
C LEU A 84 15.85 -8.70 3.62
N MET A 85 16.25 -8.30 4.84
CA MET A 85 17.14 -9.12 5.68
C MET A 85 16.51 -10.45 6.11
N THR A 86 15.17 -10.53 6.15
CA THR A 86 14.43 -11.73 6.58
C THR A 86 13.62 -12.36 5.45
N HIS A 87 13.10 -11.56 4.52
CA HIS A 87 12.29 -12.04 3.39
C HIS A 87 13.10 -12.32 2.13
N TYR A 88 14.33 -11.81 2.01
CA TYR A 88 15.29 -11.94 0.90
C TYR A 88 14.85 -11.37 -0.45
N THR A 89 13.56 -11.43 -0.80
CA THR A 89 12.97 -10.85 -2.00
C THR A 89 11.57 -10.35 -1.72
N THR A 90 11.07 -9.42 -2.54
CA THR A 90 9.62 -9.16 -2.63
C THR A 90 8.94 -10.32 -3.35
N SER A 91 7.68 -10.58 -3.01
CA SER A 91 6.81 -11.52 -3.72
C SER A 91 5.81 -10.80 -4.63
N LEU A 92 5.31 -9.64 -4.18
CA LEU A 92 4.33 -8.80 -4.88
C LEU A 92 4.86 -7.38 -5.13
N ALA A 93 6.18 -7.27 -5.33
CA ALA A 93 6.87 -6.03 -5.71
C ALA A 93 6.53 -4.81 -4.82
N ASP A 94 5.95 -3.76 -5.39
CA ASP A 94 5.59 -2.52 -4.71
C ASP A 94 4.49 -2.73 -3.65
N GLN A 95 3.57 -3.67 -3.87
CA GLN A 95 2.52 -4.02 -2.90
C GLN A 95 3.10 -4.44 -1.56
N ASP A 96 4.19 -5.21 -1.56
CA ASP A 96 4.88 -5.62 -0.34
C ASP A 96 5.51 -4.44 0.39
N ILE A 97 6.13 -3.52 -0.36
CA ILE A 97 6.77 -2.32 0.19
C ILE A 97 5.72 -1.39 0.81
N PHE A 98 4.63 -1.09 0.10
CA PHE A 98 3.54 -0.27 0.62
C PHE A 98 2.93 -0.88 1.88
N ASN A 99 2.67 -2.19 1.88
CA ASN A 99 2.10 -2.87 3.04
C ASN A 99 3.04 -2.86 4.25
N ALA A 100 4.34 -3.07 4.05
CA ALA A 100 5.33 -3.00 5.11
C ALA A 100 5.44 -1.60 5.74
N ILE A 101 5.36 -0.55 4.91
CA ILE A 101 5.34 0.84 5.38
C ILE A 101 4.07 1.13 6.16
N ILE A 102 2.91 0.76 5.63
CA ILE A 102 1.61 0.99 6.29
C ILE A 102 1.51 0.21 7.61
N LYS A 103 2.12 -0.98 7.69
CA LYS A 103 2.23 -1.72 8.95
C LYS A 103 2.94 -0.94 10.04
N GLN A 104 3.98 -0.17 9.70
CA GLN A 104 4.74 0.64 10.64
C GLN A 104 4.15 2.04 10.84
N HIS A 105 3.48 2.57 9.80
CA HIS A 105 2.93 3.93 9.75
C HIS A 105 1.45 3.90 9.31
N PRO A 106 0.54 3.30 10.10
CA PRO A 106 -0.87 3.13 9.74
C PRO A 106 -1.60 4.44 9.48
N TYR A 107 -1.13 5.56 10.04
CA TYR A 107 -1.74 6.88 9.87
C TYR A 107 -1.57 7.47 8.45
N LEU A 108 -0.71 6.88 7.62
CA LEU A 108 -0.46 7.37 6.25
C LEU A 108 -1.58 6.97 5.28
N VAL A 109 -2.35 5.92 5.58
CA VAL A 109 -3.33 5.36 4.66
C VAL A 109 -4.73 5.91 4.90
N TYR A 110 -5.41 6.22 3.82
CA TYR A 110 -6.86 6.42 3.74
C TYR A 110 -7.46 5.21 3.03
N ASN A 111 -8.44 4.56 3.66
CA ASN A 111 -9.13 3.42 3.05
C ASN A 111 -10.12 3.95 2.00
N LEU A 112 -9.85 3.60 0.74
CA LEU A 112 -10.78 3.85 -0.36
C LEU A 112 -12.05 2.97 -0.17
N PRO A 113 -13.21 3.45 -0.64
CA PRO A 113 -14.48 2.72 -0.54
C PRO A 113 -14.49 1.44 -1.37
#